data_AF-A0A2M8C6R7-F1
#
_entry.id   AF-A0A2M8C6R7-F1
#
_cell.length_a   1.000
_cell.length_b   1.000
_cell.length_c   1.000
_cell.angle_alpha   90.00
_cell.angle_beta   90.00
_cell.angle_gamma   90.00
#
_symmetry.space_group_name_H-M   'P 1'
#
loop_
_entity.id
_entity.type
_entity.pdbx_description
1 polymer ?
#
loop_
_entity_poly.entity_id
_entity_poly.type
_entity_poly.pdbx_seq_one_letter_code
_entity_poly.pdbx_strand_id
1 'polypeptide(L)'
;MSIFSEISITSLVLLGLLGLATLIQLIYYWVIFARLAFYRDPGAAPAGGNNLPGVSVVMSARNEYHHLIKNLPELLQQDYPDFEVVVVNHTSSDETASLLK
;
A
#
# COMPACT_ATOMS: atom_id res chain seq x y z
N MET A 1 42.40 -19.41 -14.27
CA MET A 1 42.90 -18.43 -13.27
C MET A 1 43.63 -17.29 -14.00
N SER A 2 42.92 -16.54 -14.86
CA SER A 2 43.50 -15.42 -15.65
C SER A 2 42.54 -14.23 -15.84
N ILE A 3 41.31 -14.32 -15.32
CA ILE A 3 40.29 -13.27 -15.49
C ILE A 3 40.58 -12.08 -14.56
N PHE A 4 41.20 -12.34 -13.40
CA PHE A 4 41.46 -11.33 -12.39
C PHE A 4 42.76 -10.54 -12.61
N SER A 5 43.65 -10.98 -13.51
CA SER A 5 44.93 -10.32 -13.77
C SER A 5 44.83 -9.14 -14.73
N GLU A 6 43.73 -9.01 -15.49
CA GLU A 6 43.47 -7.91 -16.44
C GLU A 6 42.65 -6.76 -15.83
N ILE A 7 42.27 -6.86 -14.55
CA ILE A 7 41.42 -5.87 -13.89
C ILE A 7 42.28 -4.68 -13.45
N SER A 8 42.06 -3.52 -14.07
CA SER A 8 42.66 -2.26 -13.64
C SER A 8 42.28 -1.93 -12.19
N ILE A 9 43.25 -1.40 -11.43
CA ILE A 9 43.06 -0.95 -10.03
C ILE A 9 41.90 0.04 -9.92
N THR A 10 41.71 0.91 -10.93
CA THR A 10 40.60 1.86 -10.99
C THR A 10 39.24 1.16 -11.01
N SER A 11 39.10 0.09 -11.79
CA SER A 11 37.88 -0.71 -11.86
C SER A 11 37.59 -1.41 -10.53
N LEU A 12 38.62 -1.86 -9.82
CA LEU A 12 38.48 -2.50 -8.51
C LEU A 12 38.02 -1.49 -7.45
N VAL A 13 38.55 -0.27 -7.46
CA VAL A 13 38.12 0.82 -6.58
C VAL A 13 36.67 1.21 -6.85
N LEU A 14 36.28 1.37 -8.12
CA LEU A 14 34.90 1.69 -8.49
C LEU A 14 33.91 0.59 -8.09
N LEU A 15 34.28 -0.67 -8.28
CA LEU A 15 33.45 -1.81 -7.85
C LEU A 15 33.30 -1.83 -6.32
N GLY A 16 34.36 -1.54 -5.57
CA GLY A 16 34.32 -1.43 -4.12
C GLY A 16 33.41 -0.30 -3.64
N LEU A 17 33.48 0.88 -4.26
CA LEU A 17 32.60 2.00 -3.94
C LEU A 17 31.14 1.70 -4.26
N LEU A 18 30.86 1.08 -5.41
CA LEU A 18 29.51 0.66 -5.79
C LEU A 18 28.96 -0.37 -4.81
N GLY A 19 29.77 -1.37 -4.43
CA GLY A 19 29.40 -2.38 -3.44
C GLY A 19 29.10 -1.76 -2.08
N LEU A 20 29.93 -0.83 -1.62
CA LEU A 20 29.71 -0.10 -0.36
C LEU A 20 28.42 0.74 -0.41
N ALA A 21 28.22 1.52 -1.48
CA ALA A 21 27.01 2.32 -1.66
C ALA A 21 25.75 1.45 -1.70
N THR A 22 25.81 0.31 -2.39
CA THR A 22 24.71 -0.66 -2.47
C THR A 22 24.42 -1.27 -1.11
N LEU A 23 25.45 -1.63 -0.34
CA LEU A 23 25.30 -2.17 1.01
C LEU A 23 24.65 -1.15 1.94
N ILE A 24 25.09 0.11 1.91
CA ILE A 24 24.48 1.20 2.68
C ILE A 24 23.00 1.35 2.31
N GLN A 25 22.69 1.36 1.02
CA GLN A 25 21.32 1.49 0.53
C GLN A 25 20.44 0.31 0.98
N LEU A 26 20.95 -0.93 0.94
CA LEU A 26 20.24 -2.11 1.42
C LEU A 26 19.98 -2.04 2.93
N ILE A 27 20.97 -1.61 3.72
CA ILE A 27 20.80 -1.43 5.18
C ILE A 27 19.74 -0.36 5.46
N TYR A 28 19.78 0.78 4.76
CA TYR A 28 18.79 1.85 4.89
C TYR A 28 17.38 1.34 4.58
N TYR A 29 17.21 0.66 3.45
CA TYR A 29 15.92 0.11 3.05
C TYR A 29 15.44 -0.94 4.03
N TRP A 30 16.28 -1.88 4.45
CA TRP A 30 15.89 -2.89 5.42
C TRP A 30 15.48 -2.26 6.74
N VAL A 31 16.23 -1.32 7.30
CA VAL A 31 15.86 -0.73 8.61
C VAL A 31 14.55 0.07 8.52
N ILE A 32 14.41 0.94 7.51
CA ILE A 32 13.22 1.80 7.39
C ILE A 32 11.98 1.00 7.01
N PHE A 33 12.09 0.12 6.02
CA PHE A 33 10.94 -0.66 5.58
C PHE A 33 10.65 -1.85 6.49
N ALA A 34 11.62 -2.40 7.22
CA ALA A 34 11.33 -3.38 8.28
C ALA A 34 10.47 -2.76 9.38
N ARG A 35 10.70 -1.50 9.75
CA ARG A 35 9.85 -0.83 10.73
C ARG A 35 8.38 -0.79 10.30
N LEU A 36 8.12 -0.60 9.01
CA LEU A 36 6.77 -0.64 8.45
C LEU A 36 6.25 -2.07 8.29
N ALA A 37 7.06 -2.98 7.77
CA ALA A 37 6.68 -4.39 7.53
C ALA A 37 6.36 -5.14 8.83
N PHE A 38 7.05 -4.78 9.93
CA PHE A 38 6.80 -5.32 11.27
C PHE A 38 6.04 -4.34 12.16
N TYR A 39 5.46 -3.27 11.60
CA TYR A 39 4.59 -2.40 12.37
C TYR A 39 3.37 -3.19 12.81
N ARG A 40 3.13 -3.21 14.12
CA ARG A 40 1.92 -3.78 14.72
C ARG A 40 1.23 -2.64 15.44
N ASP A 41 -0.01 -2.38 15.07
CA ASP A 41 -0.81 -1.38 15.75
C ASP A 41 -1.08 -1.83 17.20
N PRO A 42 -0.59 -1.10 18.22
CA PRO A 42 -0.82 -1.43 19.62
C PRO A 42 -2.31 -1.35 20.00
N GLY A 43 -3.12 -0.65 19.22
CA GLY A 43 -4.57 -0.51 19.39
C GLY A 43 -5.40 -1.49 18.55
N ALA A 44 -4.79 -2.32 17.71
CA ALA A 44 -5.52 -3.36 17.00
C ALA A 44 -6.04 -4.38 18.03
N ALA A 45 -7.36 -4.41 18.22
CA ALA A 45 -8.01 -5.43 19.01
C ALA A 45 -7.59 -6.82 18.49
N PRO A 46 -7.28 -7.79 19.37
CA PRO A 46 -6.99 -9.15 18.92
C PRO A 46 -8.17 -9.65 18.08
N ALA A 47 -7.87 -10.25 16.93
CA ALA A 47 -8.82 -10.72 15.92
C ALA A 47 -9.76 -11.87 16.39
N GLY A 48 -9.95 -12.04 17.70
CA GLY A 48 -10.79 -13.05 18.32
C GLY A 48 -11.68 -12.54 19.45
N GLY A 49 -11.81 -11.22 19.65
CA GLY A 49 -12.78 -10.65 20.58
C GLY A 49 -14.08 -10.27 19.88
N ASN A 50 -15.23 -10.61 20.47
CA ASN A 50 -16.58 -10.32 19.94
C ASN A 50 -16.92 -8.81 19.79
N ASN A 51 -15.98 -7.90 20.06
CA ASN A 51 -16.16 -6.45 19.93
C ASN A 51 -15.29 -5.93 18.79
N LEU A 52 -15.77 -6.06 17.57
CA LEU A 52 -15.20 -5.40 16.40
C LEU A 52 -15.52 -3.89 16.48
N PRO A 53 -14.56 -2.98 16.18
CA PRO A 53 -14.82 -1.55 16.17
C PRO A 53 -15.70 -1.15 14.97
N GLY A 54 -16.41 -0.04 15.08
CA GLY A 54 -17.07 0.56 13.90
C GLY A 54 -16.03 0.99 12.85
N VAL A 55 -16.30 0.71 11.57
CA VAL A 55 -15.40 1.02 10.44
C VAL A 55 -16.05 1.96 9.43
N SER A 56 -15.36 3.04 9.05
CA SER A 56 -15.78 3.92 7.95
C SER A 56 -14.97 3.63 6.69
N VAL A 57 -15.62 3.15 5.63
CA VAL A 57 -15.02 2.95 4.31
C VAL A 57 -15.22 4.20 3.47
N VAL A 58 -14.18 5.03 3.36
CA VAL A 58 -14.21 6.26 2.57
C VAL A 58 -13.61 6.00 1.19
N MET A 59 -14.40 6.19 0.14
CA MET A 59 -13.96 6.02 -1.25
C MET A 59 -14.21 7.27 -2.09
N SER A 60 -13.20 7.70 -2.85
CA SER A 60 -13.35 8.78 -3.83
C SER A 60 -13.74 8.18 -5.18
N ALA A 61 -14.82 8.65 -5.77
CA ALA A 61 -15.34 8.21 -7.06
C ALA A 61 -15.30 9.36 -8.07
N ARG A 62 -14.64 9.16 -9.21
CA ARG A 62 -14.66 10.08 -10.36
C ARG A 62 -14.96 9.31 -11.63
N ASN A 63 -16.10 9.57 -12.25
CA ASN A 63 -16.54 8.87 -13.45
C ASN A 63 -16.60 7.33 -13.28
N GLU A 64 -17.15 6.87 -12.15
CA GLU A 64 -17.15 5.47 -11.72
C GLU A 64 -18.54 4.83 -11.77
N TYR A 65 -19.49 5.39 -12.54
CA TYR A 65 -20.89 4.96 -12.56
C TYR A 65 -21.05 3.44 -12.70
N HIS A 66 -20.41 2.82 -13.69
CA HIS A 66 -20.53 1.39 -13.94
C HIS A 66 -19.89 0.53 -12.84
N HIS A 67 -18.77 0.98 -12.25
CA HIS A 67 -18.11 0.25 -11.18
C HIS A 67 -18.89 0.35 -9.87
N LEU A 68 -19.49 1.51 -9.58
CA LEU A 68 -20.34 1.68 -8.41
C LEU A 68 -21.58 0.79 -8.48
N ILE A 69 -22.26 0.72 -9.64
CA ILE A 69 -23.42 -0.17 -9.81
C ILE A 69 -23.06 -1.62 -9.55
N LYS A 70 -21.87 -2.04 -10.01
CA LYS A 70 -21.42 -3.43 -9.86
C LYS A 70 -20.97 -3.76 -8.44
N ASN A 71 -20.14 -2.89 -7.85
CA ASN A 71 -19.34 -3.23 -6.67
C ASN A 71 -19.90 -2.65 -5.36
N LEU A 72 -20.63 -1.53 -5.40
CA LEU A 72 -21.18 -0.91 -4.19
C LEU A 72 -22.18 -1.83 -3.46
N PRO A 73 -23.06 -2.59 -4.15
CA PRO A 73 -23.91 -3.57 -3.47
C PRO A 73 -23.12 -4.66 -2.74
N GLU A 74 -22.03 -5.15 -3.34
CA GLU A 74 -21.16 -6.17 -2.72
C GLU A 74 -20.45 -5.61 -1.48
N LEU A 75 -20.02 -4.34 -1.53
CA LEU A 75 -19.41 -3.65 -0.40
C LEU A 75 -20.40 -3.46 0.77
N LEU A 76 -21.67 -3.20 0.48
CA LEU A 76 -22.73 -3.05 1.49
C LEU A 76 -23.21 -4.39 2.08
N GLN A 77 -22.88 -5.53 1.44
CA GLN A 77 -23.26 -6.87 1.88
C GLN A 77 -22.14 -7.60 2.65
N GLN A 78 -21.10 -6.88 3.06
CA GLN A 78 -20.02 -7.45 3.86
C GLN A 78 -20.54 -7.96 5.21
N ASP A 79 -20.04 -9.13 5.63
CA ASP A 79 -20.30 -9.71 6.96
C ASP A 79 -19.43 -9.01 8.04
N TYR A 80 -19.68 -7.71 8.23
CA TYR A 80 -19.04 -6.89 9.27
C TYR A 80 -20.13 -6.20 10.10
N PRO A 81 -20.05 -6.25 11.45
CA PRO A 81 -21.19 -5.92 12.30
C PRO A 81 -21.57 -4.43 12.31
N ASP A 82 -20.60 -3.52 12.18
CA ASP A 82 -20.83 -2.08 12.25
C ASP A 82 -19.88 -1.35 11.29
N PHE A 83 -20.41 -0.92 10.14
CA PHE A 83 -19.63 -0.14 9.18
C PHE A 83 -20.51 0.83 8.40
N GLU A 84 -19.88 1.88 7.90
CA GLU A 84 -20.47 2.83 6.98
C GLU A 84 -19.63 2.94 5.71
N VAL A 85 -20.28 3.32 4.61
CA VAL A 85 -19.62 3.56 3.33
C VAL A 85 -19.88 5.01 2.93
N VAL A 86 -18.80 5.79 2.80
CA VAL A 86 -18.84 7.19 2.39
C VAL A 86 -18.26 7.31 0.98
N VAL A 87 -19.13 7.51 -0.01
CA VAL A 87 -18.72 7.72 -1.40
C VAL A 87 -18.61 9.21 -1.68
N VAL A 88 -17.39 9.69 -1.91
CA VAL A 88 -17.11 11.09 -2.23
C VAL A 88 -17.07 11.25 -3.75
N ASN A 89 -18.06 11.94 -4.31
CA ASN A 89 -18.05 12.30 -5.73
C ASN A 89 -17.00 13.39 -6.00
N HIS A 90 -15.95 13.05 -6.74
CA HIS A 90 -14.87 13.97 -7.11
C HIS A 90 -15.17 14.65 -8.46
N THR A 91 -16.20 15.50 -8.49
CA THR A 91 -16.56 16.30 -9.68
C THR A 91 -16.74 15.47 -10.95
N SER A 92 -17.49 14.36 -10.85
CA SER A 92 -17.78 13.50 -12.00
C SER A 92 -18.57 14.23 -13.08
N SER A 93 -18.31 13.86 -14.33
CA SER A 93 -19.01 14.36 -15.52
C SER A 93 -19.97 13.32 -16.11
N ASP A 94 -19.95 12.09 -15.59
CA ASP A 94 -20.87 11.01 -15.93
C ASP A 94 -22.04 10.93 -14.93
N GLU A 95 -22.82 9.86 -15.01
CA GLU A 95 -23.97 9.59 -14.14
C GLU A 95 -23.61 9.19 -12.70
N THR A 96 -22.33 9.25 -12.30
CA THR A 96 -21.90 8.96 -10.90
C THR A 96 -22.64 9.87 -9.90
N ALA A 97 -22.79 11.15 -10.23
CA ALA A 97 -23.49 12.10 -9.35
C ALA A 97 -24.98 11.76 -9.23
N SER A 98 -25.61 11.32 -10.32
CA SER A 98 -27.00 10.89 -10.38
C SER A 98 -27.23 9.60 -9.57
N LEU A 99 -26.28 8.66 -9.61
CA LEU A 99 -26.33 7.39 -8.90
C LEU A 99 -26.25 7.54 -7.38
N LEU A 100 -25.47 8.52 -6.89
CA LEU A 100 -25.19 8.71 -5.45
C LEU A 100 -26.19 9.61 -4.73
N LYS A 101 -27.23 10.10 -5.42
CA LYS A 101 -28.23 11.02 -4.88
C LYS A 101 -29.49 10.29 -4.44
#